data_AF-A0A212FDM7-F1
#
_entry.id   AF-A0A212FDM7-F1
#
_cell.length_a   1.000
_cell.length_b   1.000
_cell.length_c   1.000
_cell.angle_alpha   90.00
_cell.angle_beta   90.00
_cell.angle_gamma   90.00
#
_symmetry.space_group_name_H-M   'P 1'
#
loop_
_entity.id
_entity.type
_entity.pdbx_description
1 polymer ?
#
loop_
_entity_poly.entity_id
_entity_poly.type
_entity_poly.pdbx_seq_one_letter_code
_entity_poly.pdbx_strand_id
1 'polypeptide(L)'
;MSWLRSTSLTFARQLSKTLDPRHDYEPHACYNSFCKHWQQAHEIIVKSQPQHLHDDVLGVVNHLEQLATLLVLEAKAREISHMSSPASCLEYLLSENLLDKLYEWAVSTGKYENAVRLEQLRLFGNLVTHYNSQVIAAEPFLRPLLKLLSSFRNELLPTNLESQLVSLLNQLCVVLMQNMKLIDLFFLMTQTKNGSQAE
;
A
#
# COMPACT_ATOMS: atom_id res chain seq x y z
N MET A 1 21.27 13.26 15.37
CA MET A 1 20.15 12.62 16.09
C MET A 1 19.51 11.57 15.18
N SER A 2 20.20 10.45 14.96
CA SER A 2 19.89 9.44 13.92
C SER A 2 19.58 8.04 14.48
N TRP A 3 19.46 7.89 15.79
CA TRP A 3 19.50 6.58 16.46
C TRP A 3 18.13 5.95 16.75
N LEU A 4 17.02 6.63 16.43
CA LEU A 4 15.66 6.12 16.72
C LEU A 4 14.84 5.78 15.46
N ARG A 5 15.35 6.07 14.25
CA ARG A 5 14.70 5.61 13.01
C ARG A 5 15.03 4.15 12.68
N SER A 6 16.03 3.56 13.35
CA SER A 6 16.57 2.25 13.00
C SER A 6 15.81 1.06 13.60
N THR A 7 15.12 1.21 14.73
CA THR A 7 14.57 0.07 15.50
C THR A 7 13.31 -0.55 14.89
N SER A 8 12.35 0.24 14.41
CA SER A 8 11.15 -0.28 13.76
C SER A 8 11.44 -0.83 12.35
N LEU A 9 12.27 -0.12 11.58
CA LEU A 9 12.75 -0.54 10.25
C LEU A 9 13.48 -1.89 10.29
N THR A 10 14.19 -2.19 11.38
CA THR A 10 14.80 -3.50 11.58
C THR A 10 13.77 -4.57 11.93
N PHE A 11 12.75 -4.28 12.73
CA PHE A 11 11.86 -5.31 13.23
C PHE A 11 10.92 -5.87 12.16
N ALA A 12 10.28 -5.04 11.32
CA ALA A 12 9.45 -5.53 10.21
C ALA A 12 10.28 -6.26 9.14
N ARG A 13 11.48 -5.73 8.82
CA ARG A 13 12.43 -6.40 7.92
C ARG A 13 13.03 -7.68 8.51
N GLN A 14 13.17 -7.75 9.84
CA GLN A 14 13.60 -8.96 10.53
C GLN A 14 12.47 -9.98 10.53
N LEU A 15 11.25 -9.60 10.93
CA LEU A 15 10.08 -10.47 10.88
C LEU A 15 9.86 -11.06 9.47
N SER A 16 9.88 -10.24 8.42
CA SER A 16 9.76 -10.73 7.04
C SER A 16 10.92 -11.64 6.57
N LYS A 17 12.10 -11.56 7.19
CA LYS A 17 13.23 -12.48 6.97
C LYS A 17 13.20 -13.72 7.87
N THR A 18 12.47 -13.69 8.98
CA THR A 18 12.48 -14.73 10.03
C THR A 18 11.24 -15.60 9.95
N LEU A 19 10.10 -15.05 9.50
CA LEU A 19 8.85 -15.78 9.33
C LEU A 19 8.98 -16.73 8.13
N ASP A 20 8.95 -18.03 8.40
CA ASP A 20 8.81 -19.06 7.37
C ASP A 20 7.31 -19.28 7.12
N PRO A 21 6.77 -18.90 5.93
CA PRO A 21 5.34 -19.07 5.65
C PRO A 21 4.87 -20.52 5.72
N ARG A 22 5.78 -21.51 5.72
CA ARG A 22 5.46 -22.93 5.86
C ARG A 22 5.11 -23.34 7.29
N HIS A 23 5.63 -22.63 8.28
CA HIS A 23 5.54 -23.02 9.69
C HIS A 23 4.89 -21.95 10.56
N ASP A 24 5.06 -20.68 10.22
CA ASP A 24 4.65 -19.54 11.05
C ASP A 24 3.37 -18.86 10.54
N TYR A 25 2.77 -19.35 9.45
CA TYR A 25 1.54 -18.79 8.92
C TYR A 25 0.31 -19.47 9.52
N GLU A 26 -0.41 -18.71 10.36
CA GLU A 26 -1.76 -19.06 10.81
C GLU A 26 -2.75 -18.02 10.24
N PRO A 27 -3.67 -18.42 9.33
CA PRO A 27 -4.53 -17.49 8.60
C PRO A 27 -5.35 -16.55 9.50
N HIS A 28 -5.94 -17.06 10.58
CA HIS A 28 -6.82 -16.25 11.44
C HIS A 28 -6.01 -15.24 12.25
N ALA A 29 -4.85 -15.61 12.79
CA ALA A 29 -3.95 -14.73 13.51
C ALA A 29 -3.36 -13.66 12.59
N CYS A 30 -2.97 -14.03 11.36
CA CYS A 30 -2.50 -13.07 10.36
C CYS A 30 -3.57 -12.03 10.06
N TYR A 31 -4.80 -12.49 9.74
CA TYR A 31 -5.94 -11.62 9.47
C TYR A 31 -6.29 -10.70 10.65
N ASN A 32 -6.38 -11.25 11.86
CA ASN A 32 -6.70 -10.47 13.06
C ASN A 32 -5.61 -9.43 13.38
N SER A 33 -4.34 -9.79 13.18
CA SER A 33 -3.21 -8.86 13.33
C SER A 33 -3.30 -7.72 12.29
N PHE A 34 -3.63 -8.07 11.05
CA PHE A 34 -3.81 -7.10 9.97
C PHE A 34 -4.93 -6.10 10.30
N CYS A 35 -6.10 -6.61 10.72
CA CYS A 35 -7.23 -5.77 11.13
C CYS A 35 -6.85 -4.83 12.28
N LYS A 36 -6.14 -5.32 13.30
CA LYS A 36 -5.70 -4.51 14.45
C LYS A 36 -4.73 -3.41 14.04
N HIS A 37 -3.73 -3.71 13.21
CA HIS A 37 -2.80 -2.70 12.75
C HIS A 37 -3.47 -1.62 11.92
N TRP A 38 -4.44 -2.00 11.07
CA TRP A 38 -5.21 -1.00 10.34
C TRP A 38 -6.07 -0.16 11.26
N GLN A 39 -6.78 -0.79 12.22
CA GLN A 39 -7.60 -0.05 13.19
C GLN A 39 -6.76 0.99 13.94
N GLN A 40 -5.58 0.61 14.43
CA GLN A 40 -4.67 1.52 15.13
C GLN A 40 -4.18 2.66 14.23
N ALA A 41 -3.76 2.36 13.00
CA ALA A 41 -3.37 3.39 12.04
C ALA A 41 -4.52 4.35 11.71
N HIS A 42 -5.72 3.82 11.49
CA HIS A 42 -6.90 4.59 11.17
C HIS A 42 -7.35 5.48 12.34
N GLU A 43 -7.25 4.99 13.58
CA GLU A 43 -7.52 5.80 14.77
C GLU A 43 -6.54 6.98 14.89
N ILE A 44 -5.26 6.79 14.56
CA ILE A 44 -4.27 7.88 14.50
C ILE A 44 -4.66 8.87 13.39
N ILE A 45 -4.97 8.38 12.18
CA ILE A 45 -5.39 9.22 11.04
C ILE A 45 -6.58 10.12 11.42
N VAL A 46 -7.62 9.54 12.00
CA VAL A 46 -8.87 10.25 12.34
C VAL A 46 -8.65 11.28 13.46
N LYS A 47 -7.77 10.99 14.41
CA LYS A 47 -7.48 11.86 15.57
C LYS A 47 -6.32 12.82 15.32
N SER A 48 -5.68 12.76 14.14
CA SER A 48 -4.45 13.48 13.88
C SER A 48 -4.62 14.99 13.98
N GLN A 49 -3.65 15.65 14.60
CA GLN A 49 -3.66 17.10 14.80
C GLN A 49 -2.33 17.71 14.36
N PRO A 50 -2.32 18.96 13.82
CA PRO A 50 -1.10 19.62 13.36
C PRO A 50 0.03 19.66 14.42
N GLN A 51 -0.31 19.73 15.72
CA GLN A 51 0.64 19.78 16.82
C GLN A 51 1.40 18.46 17.03
N HIS A 52 0.79 17.32 16.71
CA HIS A 52 1.31 15.97 16.97
C HIS A 52 1.66 15.20 15.69
N LEU A 53 1.54 15.88 14.53
CA LEU A 53 1.64 15.28 13.21
C LEU A 53 2.93 14.49 12.96
N HIS A 54 4.05 14.88 13.57
CA HIS A 54 5.29 14.11 13.50
C HIS A 54 5.12 12.69 14.05
N ASP A 55 4.56 12.58 15.25
CA ASP A 55 4.41 11.32 15.96
C ASP A 55 3.27 10.50 15.34
N ASP A 56 2.21 11.17 14.88
CA ASP A 56 1.13 10.54 14.11
C ASP A 56 1.67 9.89 12.83
N VAL A 57 2.49 10.59 12.06
CA VAL A 57 3.14 10.08 10.84
C VAL A 57 4.03 8.89 11.15
N LEU A 58 4.83 8.95 12.20
CA LEU A 58 5.65 7.80 12.60
C LEU A 58 4.79 6.60 13.01
N GLY A 59 3.72 6.82 13.78
CA GLY A 59 2.79 5.79 14.20
C GLY A 59 2.11 5.10 13.02
N VAL A 60 1.56 5.88 12.08
CA VAL A 60 0.92 5.35 10.87
C VAL A 60 1.94 4.60 10.01
N VAL A 61 3.11 5.17 9.73
CA VAL A 61 4.17 4.51 8.95
C VAL A 61 4.56 3.16 9.56
N ASN A 62 4.76 3.09 10.88
CA ASN A 62 5.06 1.83 11.56
C ASN A 62 3.96 0.78 11.35
N HIS A 63 2.69 1.17 11.45
CA HIS A 63 1.58 0.25 11.19
C HIS A 63 1.49 -0.18 9.72
N LEU A 64 1.76 0.73 8.77
CA LEU A 64 1.81 0.39 7.34
C LEU A 64 2.89 -0.65 7.03
N GLU A 65 4.05 -0.56 7.67
CA GLU A 65 5.12 -1.56 7.53
C GLU A 65 4.67 -2.95 8.03
N GLN A 66 3.93 -3.02 9.14
CA GLN A 66 3.37 -4.27 9.65
C GLN A 66 2.28 -4.83 8.72
N LEU A 67 1.38 -3.97 8.23
CA LEU A 67 0.35 -4.36 7.24
C LEU A 67 1.00 -4.94 5.97
N ALA A 68 2.02 -4.27 5.44
CA ALA A 68 2.77 -4.75 4.29
C ALA A 68 3.42 -6.13 4.56
N THR A 69 4.02 -6.31 5.75
CA THR A 69 4.64 -7.59 6.13
C THR A 69 3.61 -8.73 6.17
N LEU A 70 2.43 -8.49 6.74
CA LEU A 70 1.35 -9.47 6.84
C LEU A 70 0.75 -9.83 5.46
N LEU A 71 0.60 -8.84 4.57
CA LEU A 71 0.17 -9.08 3.17
C LEU A 71 1.17 -9.96 2.42
N VAL A 72 2.46 -9.67 2.55
CA VAL A 72 3.52 -10.48 1.92
C VAL A 72 3.52 -11.91 2.50
N LEU A 73 3.31 -12.05 3.81
CA LEU A 73 3.22 -13.35 4.46
C LEU A 73 2.03 -14.16 3.93
N GLU A 74 0.83 -13.54 3.85
CA GLU A 74 -0.37 -14.17 3.27
C GLU A 74 -0.14 -14.60 1.82
N ALA A 75 0.40 -13.72 0.97
CA ALA A 75 0.64 -14.02 -0.43
C ALA A 75 1.61 -15.20 -0.60
N LYS A 76 2.74 -15.19 0.12
CA LYS A 76 3.73 -16.28 0.07
C LYS A 76 3.16 -17.60 0.58
N ALA A 77 2.37 -17.57 1.64
CA ALA A 77 1.72 -18.77 2.15
C ALA A 77 0.76 -19.36 1.09
N ARG A 78 -0.06 -18.51 0.44
CA ARG A 78 -0.95 -18.93 -0.65
C ARG A 78 -0.21 -19.56 -1.84
N GLU A 79 0.95 -19.01 -2.21
CA GLU A 79 1.80 -19.59 -3.27
C GLU A 79 2.29 -20.99 -2.91
N ILE A 80 2.71 -21.20 -1.65
CA ILE A 80 3.31 -22.46 -1.20
C ILE A 80 2.25 -23.54 -0.95
N SER A 81 1.14 -23.19 -0.29
CA SER A 81 0.16 -24.18 0.14
C SER A 81 -0.65 -24.75 -1.02
N HIS A 82 -0.62 -24.13 -2.21
CA HIS A 82 -1.57 -24.38 -3.32
C HIS A 82 -3.06 -24.38 -2.86
N MET A 83 -3.32 -23.85 -1.66
CA MET A 83 -4.64 -23.82 -1.04
C MET A 83 -5.38 -22.62 -1.59
N SER A 84 -6.66 -22.83 -1.89
CA SER A 84 -7.65 -21.79 -2.23
C SER A 84 -7.99 -20.89 -1.04
N SER A 85 -7.10 -20.76 -0.05
CA SER A 85 -7.34 -19.95 1.16
C SER A 85 -7.68 -18.52 0.73
N PRO A 86 -8.80 -17.93 1.18
CA PRO A 86 -9.19 -16.57 0.80
C PRO A 86 -8.09 -15.56 1.12
N ALA A 87 -7.93 -14.53 0.30
CA ALA A 87 -6.94 -13.49 0.51
C ALA A 87 -7.51 -12.48 1.52
N SER A 88 -7.73 -12.93 2.75
CA SER A 88 -8.55 -12.24 3.74
C SER A 88 -7.97 -10.87 4.11
N CYS A 89 -6.64 -10.75 4.20
CA CYS A 89 -5.98 -9.46 4.42
C CYS A 89 -6.17 -8.51 3.23
N LEU A 90 -5.99 -9.01 2.00
CA LEU A 90 -6.22 -8.21 0.79
C LEU A 90 -7.69 -7.78 0.68
N GLU A 91 -8.63 -8.70 0.87
CA GLU A 91 -10.07 -8.45 0.80
C GLU A 91 -10.49 -7.39 1.82
N TYR A 92 -9.95 -7.46 3.04
CA TYR A 92 -10.17 -6.43 4.05
C TYR A 92 -9.59 -5.08 3.64
N LEU A 93 -8.35 -5.03 3.12
CA LEU A 93 -7.74 -3.80 2.62
C LEU A 93 -8.59 -3.11 1.55
N LEU A 94 -9.13 -3.89 0.60
CA LEU A 94 -9.94 -3.38 -0.50
C LEU A 94 -11.33 -2.94 -0.02
N SER A 95 -12.01 -3.75 0.78
CA SER A 95 -13.36 -3.43 1.30
C SER A 95 -13.35 -2.21 2.21
N GLU A 96 -12.30 -2.04 3.02
CA GLU A 96 -12.15 -0.88 3.90
C GLU A 96 -11.67 0.40 3.18
N ASN A 97 -11.40 0.34 1.88
CA ASN A 97 -10.85 1.47 1.10
C ASN A 97 -9.62 2.10 1.77
N LEU A 98 -8.75 1.23 2.31
CA LEU A 98 -7.62 1.59 3.15
C LEU A 98 -6.67 2.57 2.45
N LEU A 99 -6.39 2.29 1.17
CA LEU A 99 -5.48 3.07 0.32
C LEU A 99 -6.01 4.48 0.03
N ASP A 100 -7.33 4.64 -0.10
CA ASP A 100 -7.97 5.94 -0.33
C ASP A 100 -7.94 6.77 0.95
N LYS A 101 -8.34 6.19 2.09
CA LYS A 101 -8.25 6.84 3.41
C LYS A 101 -6.82 7.30 3.72
N LEU A 102 -5.83 6.47 3.41
CA LEU A 102 -4.41 6.83 3.59
C LEU A 102 -3.99 7.99 2.67
N TYR A 103 -4.45 8.01 1.43
CA TYR A 103 -4.15 9.09 0.49
C TYR A 103 -4.75 10.43 0.92
N GLU A 104 -6.03 10.45 1.30
CA GLU A 104 -6.69 11.68 1.77
C GLU A 104 -5.98 12.26 3.01
N TRP A 105 -5.53 11.39 3.92
CA TRP A 105 -4.74 11.84 5.07
C TRP A 105 -3.35 12.33 4.67
N ALA A 106 -2.65 11.63 3.77
CA ALA A 106 -1.29 11.99 3.32
C ALA A 106 -1.21 13.45 2.83
N VAL A 107 -2.19 13.88 2.02
CA VAL A 107 -2.30 15.26 1.51
C VAL A 107 -2.46 16.28 2.63
N SER A 108 -3.03 15.87 3.78
CA SER A 108 -3.21 16.73 4.95
C SER A 108 -1.96 16.82 5.85
N THR A 109 -0.89 16.08 5.55
CA THR A 109 0.29 15.99 6.43
C THR A 109 1.40 17.03 6.15
N GLY A 110 1.20 17.92 5.18
CA GLY A 110 2.09 19.06 4.89
C GLY A 110 3.53 18.62 4.67
N LYS A 111 4.47 19.12 5.50
CA LYS A 111 5.91 18.80 5.36
C LYS A 111 6.27 17.31 5.48
N TYR A 112 5.35 16.48 6.00
CA TYR A 112 5.54 15.03 6.14
C TYR A 112 4.94 14.23 4.98
N GLU A 113 4.27 14.88 4.03
CA GLU A 113 3.56 14.23 2.92
C GLU A 113 4.46 13.29 2.12
N ASN A 114 5.68 13.73 1.82
CA ASN A 114 6.66 12.90 1.09
C ASN A 114 7.06 11.63 1.84
N ALA A 115 7.02 11.61 3.17
CA ALA A 115 7.27 10.40 3.94
C ALA A 115 6.10 9.42 3.82
N VAL A 116 4.86 9.91 3.90
CA VAL A 116 3.66 9.08 3.77
C VAL A 116 3.52 8.54 2.34
N ARG A 117 3.74 9.40 1.32
CA ARG A 117 3.73 9.01 -0.11
C ARG A 117 4.77 7.91 -0.41
N LEU A 118 5.93 7.95 0.25
CA LEU A 118 6.95 6.91 0.08
C LEU A 118 6.46 5.54 0.54
N GLU A 119 5.79 5.48 1.69
CA GLU A 119 5.23 4.23 2.20
C GLU A 119 4.01 3.78 1.38
N GLN A 120 3.22 4.71 0.85
CA GLN A 120 2.16 4.39 -0.11
C GLN A 120 2.73 3.71 -1.36
N LEU A 121 3.78 4.28 -1.98
CA LEU A 121 4.43 3.69 -3.15
C LEU A 121 4.95 2.28 -2.87
N ARG A 122 5.55 2.05 -1.69
CA ARG A 122 6.01 0.71 -1.28
C ARG A 122 4.86 -0.26 -1.09
N LEU A 123 3.77 0.16 -0.45
CA LEU A 123 2.60 -0.67 -0.26
C LEU A 123 1.96 -1.05 -1.60
N PHE A 124 1.79 -0.09 -2.51
CA PHE A 124 1.36 -0.36 -3.88
C PHE A 124 2.28 -1.33 -4.60
N GLY A 125 3.60 -1.14 -4.50
CA GLY A 125 4.58 -2.04 -5.11
C GLY A 125 4.48 -3.47 -4.60
N ASN A 126 4.33 -3.65 -3.28
CA ASN A 126 4.11 -4.97 -2.68
C ASN A 126 2.81 -5.62 -3.18
N LEU A 127 1.72 -4.85 -3.26
CA LEU A 127 0.44 -5.33 -3.76
C LEU A 127 0.53 -5.80 -5.21
N VAL A 128 1.16 -4.99 -6.10
CA VAL A 128 1.37 -5.37 -7.51
C VAL A 128 2.26 -6.60 -7.63
N THR A 129 3.35 -6.66 -6.86
CA THR A 129 4.32 -7.76 -6.89
C THR A 129 3.70 -9.08 -6.47
N HIS A 130 2.89 -9.08 -5.41
CA HIS A 130 2.42 -10.32 -4.77
C HIS A 130 1.00 -10.74 -5.18
N TYR A 131 0.14 -9.80 -5.58
CA TYR A 131 -1.25 -10.10 -5.96
C TYR A 131 -1.54 -9.81 -7.45
N ASN A 132 -0.61 -9.17 -8.17
CA ASN A 132 -0.61 -9.06 -9.63
C ASN A 132 -1.98 -8.58 -10.18
N SER A 133 -2.60 -9.32 -11.10
CA SER A 133 -3.86 -8.98 -11.76
C SER A 133 -5.05 -8.87 -10.80
N GLN A 134 -5.01 -9.52 -9.63
CA GLN A 134 -6.10 -9.47 -8.65
C GLN A 134 -6.33 -8.05 -8.12
N VAL A 135 -5.25 -7.30 -7.88
CA VAL A 135 -5.35 -5.92 -7.39
C VAL A 135 -5.62 -4.94 -8.52
N ILE A 136 -5.07 -5.17 -9.71
CA ILE A 136 -5.30 -4.28 -10.86
C ILE A 136 -6.75 -4.35 -11.34
N ALA A 137 -7.44 -5.49 -11.19
CA ALA A 137 -8.86 -5.57 -11.53
C ALA A 137 -9.78 -4.89 -10.49
N ALA A 138 -9.26 -4.47 -9.34
CA ALA A 138 -10.06 -3.93 -8.23
C ALA A 138 -10.08 -2.40 -8.23
N GLU A 139 -11.29 -1.81 -8.28
CA GLU A 139 -11.48 -0.35 -8.19
C GLU A 139 -10.89 0.28 -6.91
N PRO A 140 -11.06 -0.31 -5.71
CA PRO A 140 -10.49 0.24 -4.47
C PRO A 140 -8.96 0.30 -4.45
N PHE A 141 -8.30 -0.40 -5.38
CA PHE A 141 -6.86 -0.30 -5.61
C PHE A 141 -6.52 0.74 -6.69
N LEU A 142 -7.17 0.66 -7.86
CA LEU A 142 -6.85 1.51 -9.00
C LEU A 142 -7.11 2.99 -8.74
N ARG A 143 -8.23 3.33 -8.09
CA ARG A 143 -8.61 4.73 -7.86
C ARG A 143 -7.56 5.49 -7.02
N PRO A 144 -7.14 5.02 -5.83
CA PRO A 144 -6.11 5.70 -5.05
C PRO A 144 -4.72 5.63 -5.70
N LEU A 145 -4.41 4.56 -6.45
CA LEU A 145 -3.17 4.50 -7.23
C LEU A 145 -3.11 5.66 -8.25
N LEU A 146 -4.17 5.85 -9.03
CA LEU A 146 -4.23 6.92 -10.03
C LEU A 146 -4.20 8.31 -9.39
N LYS A 147 -4.87 8.51 -8.25
CA LYS A 147 -4.76 9.76 -7.46
C LYS A 147 -3.31 10.02 -7.06
N LEU A 148 -2.63 9.02 -6.48
CA LEU A 148 -1.23 9.12 -6.08
C LEU A 148 -0.31 9.43 -7.26
N LEU A 149 -0.40 8.68 -8.36
CA LEU A 149 0.39 8.93 -9.57
C LEU A 149 0.16 10.33 -10.14
N SER A 150 -1.09 10.81 -10.14
CA SER A 150 -1.42 12.15 -10.62
C SER A 150 -0.86 13.27 -9.75
N SER A 151 -0.68 13.01 -8.44
CA SER A 151 -0.14 14.01 -7.50
C SER A 151 1.32 14.36 -7.70
N PHE A 152 2.08 13.48 -8.38
CA PHE A 152 3.49 13.72 -8.71
C PHE A 152 3.70 14.56 -9.97
N ARG A 153 2.62 14.97 -10.66
CA ARG A 153 2.72 15.70 -11.92
C ARG A 153 3.35 17.07 -11.68
N ASN A 154 4.39 17.39 -12.45
CA ASN A 154 5.14 18.65 -12.39
C ASN A 154 5.85 18.93 -11.05
N GLU A 155 6.12 17.89 -10.25
CA GLU A 155 6.82 18.02 -8.96
C GLU A 155 8.29 17.62 -9.07
N LEU A 156 9.18 18.33 -8.37
CA LEU A 156 10.58 17.93 -8.20
C LEU A 156 10.69 16.92 -7.06
N LEU A 157 10.76 15.64 -7.43
CA LEU A 157 10.77 14.53 -6.49
C LEU A 157 12.14 14.35 -5.81
N PRO A 158 12.17 14.10 -4.49
CA PRO A 158 13.33 13.52 -3.83
C PRO A 158 13.72 12.17 -4.46
N THR A 159 15.02 11.89 -4.57
CA THR A 159 15.56 10.69 -5.25
C THR A 159 14.97 9.37 -4.75
N ASN A 160 14.70 9.27 -3.44
CA ASN A 160 14.11 8.07 -2.86
C ASN A 160 12.65 7.84 -3.29
N LEU A 161 11.88 8.92 -3.47
CA LEU A 161 10.51 8.84 -3.98
C LEU A 161 10.51 8.51 -5.47
N GLU A 162 11.35 9.21 -6.24
CA GLU A 162 11.50 8.98 -7.68
C GLU A 162 11.86 7.51 -7.97
N SER A 163 12.86 6.97 -7.26
CA SER A 163 13.28 5.57 -7.43
C SER A 163 12.15 4.58 -7.16
N GLN A 164 11.33 4.82 -6.12
CA GLN A 164 10.18 3.95 -5.81
C GLN A 164 9.05 4.10 -6.81
N LEU A 165 8.79 5.32 -7.29
CA LEU A 165 7.79 5.60 -8.32
C LEU A 165 8.15 4.88 -9.63
N VAL A 166 9.40 5.00 -10.08
CA VAL A 166 9.89 4.30 -11.29
C VAL A 166 9.76 2.78 -11.13
N SER A 167 10.08 2.25 -9.94
CA SER A 167 9.94 0.82 -9.65
C SER A 167 8.49 0.36 -9.77
N LEU A 168 7.55 1.10 -9.17
CA LEU A 168 6.12 0.80 -9.23
C LEU A 168 5.57 0.89 -10.65
N LEU A 169 5.92 1.95 -11.40
CA LEU A 169 5.49 2.10 -12.79
C LEU A 169 6.00 0.95 -13.66
N ASN A 170 7.26 0.53 -13.47
CA ASN A 170 7.80 -0.63 -14.19
C ASN A 170 7.04 -1.91 -13.85
N GLN A 171 6.75 -2.17 -12.58
CA GLN A 171 5.95 -3.33 -12.15
C GLN A 171 4.56 -3.33 -12.79
N LEU A 172 3.88 -2.18 -12.79
CA LEU A 172 2.57 -2.02 -13.43
C LEU A 172 2.65 -2.31 -14.93
N CYS A 173 3.64 -1.77 -15.64
CA CYS A 173 3.84 -2.06 -17.06
C CYS A 173 4.01 -3.56 -17.32
N VAL A 174 4.82 -4.25 -16.51
CA VAL A 174 5.03 -5.70 -16.65
C VAL A 174 3.70 -6.47 -16.47
N VAL A 175 2.94 -6.16 -15.42
CA VAL A 175 1.67 -6.87 -15.16
C VAL A 175 0.63 -6.59 -16.23
N LEU A 176 0.51 -5.34 -16.68
CA LEU A 176 -0.38 -4.96 -17.77
C LEU A 176 0.00 -5.68 -19.07
N MET A 177 1.29 -5.81 -19.36
CA MET A 177 1.77 -6.55 -20.53
C MET A 177 1.48 -8.06 -20.44
N GLN A 178 1.47 -8.63 -19.24
CA GLN A 178 1.12 -10.04 -19.02
C GLN A 178 -0.38 -10.32 -19.18
N ASN A 179 -1.24 -9.30 -19.06
CA ASN A 179 -2.68 -9.44 -19.22
C ASN A 179 -3.28 -8.23 -19.97
N MET A 180 -3.24 -8.29 -21.30
CA MET A 180 -3.72 -7.23 -22.20
C MET A 180 -5.15 -6.74 -21.91
N LYS A 181 -6.03 -7.59 -21.37
CA LYS A 181 -7.40 -7.18 -21.02
C LYS A 181 -7.44 -6.15 -19.88
N LEU A 182 -6.43 -6.14 -19.02
CA LEU A 182 -6.31 -5.15 -17.96
C LEU A 182 -5.89 -3.78 -18.48
N ILE A 183 -5.25 -3.71 -19.65
CA ILE A 183 -4.88 -2.45 -20.29
C ILE A 183 -6.15 -1.67 -20.66
N ASP A 184 -7.13 -2.35 -21.24
CA ASP A 184 -8.42 -1.74 -21.60
C ASP A 184 -9.15 -1.24 -20.35
N LEU A 185 -9.16 -2.01 -19.26
CA LEU A 185 -9.71 -1.62 -17.96
C LEU A 185 -8.98 -0.41 -17.35
N PHE A 186 -7.65 -0.44 -17.38
CA PHE A 186 -6.81 0.63 -16.87
C PHE A 186 -7.08 1.94 -17.62
N PHE A 187 -7.18 1.89 -18.95
CA PHE A 187 -7.52 3.06 -19.76
C PHE A 187 -8.96 3.51 -19.54
N LEU A 188 -9.94 2.61 -19.45
CA LEU A 188 -11.33 2.97 -19.22
C LEU A 188 -11.51 3.76 -17.92
N MET A 189 -10.84 3.34 -16.84
CA MET A 189 -10.89 4.05 -15.55
C MET A 189 -10.20 5.42 -15.57
N THR A 190 -9.24 5.64 -16.46
CA THR A 190 -8.66 6.98 -16.67
C THR A 190 -9.58 7.88 -17.50
N GLN A 191 -10.35 7.31 -18.43
CA GLN A 191 -11.25 8.07 -19.31
C GLN A 191 -12.56 8.49 -18.63
N THR A 192 -13.06 7.73 -17.65
CA THR A 192 -14.24 8.10 -16.85
C THR A 192 -14.06 9.40 -16.06
N LYS A 193 -12.84 9.93 -15.90
CA LYS A 193 -12.59 11.25 -15.28
C LYS A 193 -12.62 12.44 -16.25
N ASN A 194 -12.51 12.21 -17.56
CA ASN A 194 -12.50 13.30 -18.56
C ASN A 194 -13.90 13.57 -19.17
N GLY A 195 -14.89 12.74 -18.89
CA GLY A 195 -16.24 12.86 -19.46
C GLY A 195 -17.25 13.70 -18.66
N SER A 196 -16.83 14.40 -17.58
CA SER A 196 -17.75 15.19 -16.73
C SER A 196 -17.39 16.67 -16.62
N GLN A 197 -16.52 17.17 -17.50
CA GLN A 197 -16.27 18.60 -17.71
C GLN A 197 -16.23 18.89 -19.21
N ALA A 198 -17.33 18.61 -19.91
CA ALA A 198 -17.60 19.13 -21.24
C ALA A 198 -19.12 19.04 -21.48
N GLU A 199 -19.87 19.87 -20.76
CA GLU A 199 -21.15 20.46 -21.17
C GLU A 199 -21.53 21.59 -20.20
#